data_AF-A0A4Y2TRH5-F1
#
_entry.id   AF-A0A4Y2TRH5-F1
#
_cell.length_a   1.000
_cell.length_b   1.000
_cell.length_c   1.000
_cell.angle_alpha   90.00
_cell.angle_beta   90.00
_cell.angle_gamma   90.00
#
_symmetry.space_group_name_H-M   'P 1'
#
loop_
_entity.id
_entity.type
_entity.pdbx_description
1 polymer ?
#
loop_
_entity_poly.entity_id
_entity_poly.type
_entity_poly.pdbx_seq_one_letter_code
_entity_poly.pdbx_strand_id
1 'polypeptide(L)'
;MRTAATSARTKYMQYLESERSKEKTEAKQLKRKALEEEIDFLKQKKRFLQMDIHQTNEKANDFANEAEKLCVEVLNDKHMSQLLIIFHVNLQTYPSEKIIPEVKHLNYTDITNEVKEAITNIEPGENYLWNMVKLASDL
;
A
#
# COMPACT_ATOMS: atom_id res chain seq x y z
N MET A 1 -38.39 -10.78 74.49
CA MET A 1 -37.66 -9.66 73.85
C MET A 1 -36.23 -10.01 73.41
N ARG A 2 -35.38 -10.70 74.21
CA ARG A 2 -33.99 -11.07 73.82
C ARG A 2 -33.86 -11.79 72.48
N THR A 3 -34.70 -12.80 72.22
CA THR A 3 -34.61 -13.65 71.02
C THR A 3 -34.90 -12.89 69.72
N ALA A 4 -35.83 -11.93 69.76
CA ALA A 4 -36.16 -11.08 68.62
C ALA A 4 -35.01 -10.11 68.29
N ALA A 5 -34.38 -9.53 69.32
CA ALA A 5 -33.22 -8.66 69.15
C ALA A 5 -32.00 -9.41 68.57
N THR A 6 -31.73 -10.63 69.03
CA THR A 6 -30.65 -11.47 68.47
C THR A 6 -30.95 -11.85 67.02
N SER A 7 -32.20 -12.25 66.71
CA SER A 7 -32.61 -12.57 65.34
C SER A 7 -32.47 -11.37 64.39
N ALA A 8 -32.92 -10.19 64.82
CA ALA A 8 -32.77 -8.96 64.04
C ALA A 8 -31.30 -8.62 63.78
N ARG A 9 -30.44 -8.78 64.80
CA ARG A 9 -28.99 -8.56 64.65
C ARG A 9 -28.36 -9.55 63.67
N THR A 10 -28.72 -10.83 63.72
CA THR A 10 -28.22 -11.84 62.78
C THR A 10 -28.63 -11.52 61.34
N LYS A 11 -29.90 -11.16 61.10
CA LYS A 11 -30.39 -10.78 59.77
C LYS A 11 -29.68 -9.55 59.22
N TYR A 12 -29.44 -8.56 60.08
CA TYR A 12 -28.73 -7.34 59.68
C TYR A 12 -27.27 -7.63 59.29
N MET A 13 -26.56 -8.49 60.05
CA MET A 13 -25.19 -8.86 59.70
C MET A 13 -25.12 -9.65 58.38
N GLN A 14 -26.07 -10.58 58.15
CA GLN A 14 -26.16 -11.32 56.89
C GLN A 14 -26.41 -10.38 55.70
N TYR A 15 -27.27 -9.38 55.86
CA TYR A 15 -27.50 -8.36 54.83
C TYR A 15 -26.22 -7.56 54.52
N LEU A 16 -25.49 -7.11 55.54
CA LEU A 16 -24.24 -6.37 55.33
C LEU A 16 -23.16 -7.20 54.62
N GLU A 17 -23.08 -8.50 54.91
CA GLU A 17 -22.17 -9.42 54.22
C GLU A 17 -22.58 -9.66 52.77
N SER A 18 -23.89 -9.77 52.49
CA SER A 18 -24.39 -9.91 51.12
C SER A 18 -24.13 -8.67 50.29
N GLU A 19 -24.33 -7.47 50.85
CA GLU A 19 -24.08 -6.21 50.13
C GLU A 19 -22.60 -6.04 49.80
N ARG A 20 -21.69 -6.28 50.76
CA ARG A 20 -20.24 -6.23 50.49
C ARG A 20 -19.80 -7.24 49.43
N SER A 21 -20.39 -8.44 49.45
CA SER A 21 -20.10 -9.47 48.45
C SER A 21 -20.58 -9.06 47.07
N LYS A 22 -21.78 -8.48 46.98
CA LYS A 22 -22.38 -7.96 45.75
C LYS A 22 -21.55 -6.82 45.16
N GLU A 23 -21.20 -5.81 45.96
CA GLU A 23 -20.33 -4.70 45.55
C GLU A 23 -19.00 -5.19 44.98
N LYS A 24 -18.37 -6.18 45.65
CA LYS A 24 -17.09 -6.77 45.19
C LYS A 24 -17.24 -7.47 43.83
N THR A 25 -18.38 -8.12 43.57
CA THR A 25 -18.64 -8.77 42.28
C THR A 25 -18.97 -7.77 41.18
N GLU A 26 -19.78 -6.75 41.47
CA GLU A 26 -20.17 -5.72 40.51
C GLU A 26 -18.95 -4.88 40.08
N ALA A 27 -18.09 -4.49 41.02
CA ALA A 27 -16.86 -3.76 40.70
C ALA A 27 -15.91 -4.57 39.80
N LYS A 28 -15.84 -5.90 39.98
CA LYS A 28 -15.06 -6.77 39.10
C LYS A 28 -15.68 -6.87 37.70
N GLN A 29 -17.00 -6.98 37.61
CA GLN A 29 -17.70 -7.04 36.32
C GLN A 29 -17.55 -5.74 35.54
N LEU A 30 -17.66 -4.58 36.20
CA LEU A 30 -17.46 -3.27 35.57
C LEU A 30 -16.04 -3.12 35.01
N LYS A 31 -15.01 -3.51 35.78
CA LYS A 31 -13.63 -3.50 35.30
C LYS A 31 -13.42 -4.43 34.10
N ARG A 32 -14.02 -5.63 34.14
CA ARG A 32 -13.96 -6.58 33.02
C ARG A 32 -14.61 -6.01 31.76
N LYS A 33 -15.80 -5.40 31.90
CA LYS A 33 -16.51 -4.77 30.79
C LYS A 33 -15.71 -3.63 30.17
N ALA A 34 -15.12 -2.75 30.97
CA ALA A 34 -14.26 -1.68 30.49
C ALA A 34 -13.05 -2.22 29.70
N LEU A 35 -12.43 -3.30 30.18
CA LEU A 35 -11.33 -3.95 29.48
C LEU A 35 -11.78 -4.59 28.15
N GLU A 36 -12.95 -5.23 28.12
CA GLU A 36 -13.50 -5.81 26.89
C GLU A 36 -13.79 -4.72 25.84
N GLU A 37 -14.37 -3.59 26.25
CA GLU A 37 -14.62 -2.43 25.39
C GLU A 37 -13.31 -1.83 24.84
N GLU A 38 -12.28 -1.69 25.69
CA GLU A 38 -10.98 -1.17 25.27
C GLU A 38 -10.26 -2.12 24.31
N ILE A 39 -10.34 -3.44 24.55
CA ILE A 39 -9.80 -4.45 23.63
C ILE A 39 -10.48 -4.35 22.26
N ASP A 40 -11.80 -4.21 22.22
CA ASP A 40 -12.52 -4.14 20.96
C ASP A 40 -12.26 -2.84 20.21
N PHE A 41 -12.12 -1.72 20.91
CA PHE A 41 -11.62 -0.46 20.35
C PHE A 41 -10.22 -0.63 19.72
N LEU A 42 -9.29 -1.27 20.45
CA LEU A 42 -7.94 -1.51 19.95
C LEU A 42 -7.92 -2.45 18.74
N LYS A 43 -8.76 -3.49 18.72
CA LYS A 43 -8.92 -4.36 17.55
C LYS A 43 -9.43 -3.58 16.34
N GLN A 44 -10.40 -2.69 16.53
CA GLN A 44 -10.91 -1.84 15.45
C GLN A 44 -9.82 -0.91 14.92
N LYS A 45 -9.11 -0.21 15.81
CA LYS A 45 -8.02 0.68 15.44
C LYS A 45 -6.91 -0.06 14.69
N LYS A 46 -6.54 -1.27 15.14
CA LYS A 46 -5.58 -2.14 14.44
C LYS A 46 -6.03 -2.44 13.00
N ARG A 47 -7.30 -2.79 12.79
CA ARG A 47 -7.82 -3.05 11.44
C ARG A 47 -7.71 -1.83 10.53
N PHE A 48 -8.04 -0.64 11.04
CA PHE A 48 -7.87 0.60 10.28
C PHE A 48 -6.41 0.84 9.89
N LEU A 49 -5.49 0.75 10.84
CA LEU A 49 -4.06 0.95 10.56
C LEU A 49 -3.52 -0.07 9.55
N GLN A 50 -3.98 -1.33 9.61
CA GLN A 50 -3.61 -2.34 8.61
C GLN A 50 -4.09 -1.97 7.20
N MET A 51 -5.29 -1.41 7.09
CA MET A 51 -5.82 -0.90 5.82
C MET A 51 -4.98 0.28 5.31
N ASP A 52 -4.68 1.25 6.18
CA ASP A 52 -3.89 2.43 5.81
C ASP A 52 -2.49 2.05 5.35
N ILE A 53 -1.83 1.10 6.03
CA ILE A 53 -0.52 0.58 5.63
C ILE A 53 -0.60 -0.05 4.25
N HIS A 54 -1.60 -0.91 4.01
CA HIS A 54 -1.76 -1.57 2.72
C HIS A 54 -1.95 -0.56 1.59
N GLN A 55 -2.88 0.40 1.77
CA GLN A 55 -3.14 1.45 0.78
C GLN A 55 -1.94 2.35 0.53
N THR A 56 -1.18 2.70 1.59
CA THR A 56 0.01 3.54 1.45
C THR A 56 1.11 2.80 0.69
N ASN A 57 1.29 1.51 0.96
CA ASN A 57 2.27 0.69 0.23
C ASN A 57 1.87 0.51 -1.24
N GLU A 58 0.58 0.29 -1.54
CA GLU A 58 0.11 0.23 -2.93
C GLU A 58 0.38 1.54 -3.67
N LYS A 59 0.03 2.69 -3.08
CA LYS A 59 0.33 3.99 -3.68
C LYS A 59 1.82 4.24 -3.85
N ALA A 60 2.64 3.83 -2.89
CA ALA A 60 4.09 3.96 -3.00
C ALA A 60 4.64 3.11 -4.15
N ASN A 61 4.11 1.90 -4.35
CA ASN A 61 4.46 1.07 -5.48
C ASN A 61 4.00 1.68 -6.80
N ASP A 62 2.79 2.25 -6.86
CA ASP A 62 2.30 2.94 -8.06
C ASP A 62 3.23 4.12 -8.44
N PHE A 63 3.65 4.92 -7.45
CA PHE A 63 4.61 6.00 -7.69
C PHE A 63 5.99 5.49 -8.12
N ALA A 64 6.47 4.37 -7.56
CA ALA A 64 7.73 3.77 -7.99
C ALA A 64 7.63 3.30 -9.45
N ASN A 65 6.55 2.59 -9.81
CA ASN A 65 6.29 2.14 -11.17
C ASN A 65 6.19 3.32 -12.16
N GLU A 66 5.56 4.42 -11.74
CA GLU A 66 5.47 5.63 -12.57
C GLU A 66 6.83 6.33 -12.72
N ALA A 67 7.65 6.36 -11.67
CA ALA A 67 8.99 6.94 -11.72
C ALA A 67 9.98 6.12 -12.56
N GLU A 68 9.82 4.79 -12.61
CA GLU A 68 10.61 3.91 -13.47
C GLU A 68 10.21 4.02 -14.95
N LYS A 69 9.08 4.67 -15.24
CA LYS A 69 8.59 4.87 -16.60
C LYS A 69 9.11 6.18 -17.19
N LEU A 70 10.10 6.10 -18.08
CA LEU A 70 10.58 7.24 -18.86
C LEU A 70 9.89 7.27 -20.23
N CYS A 71 9.19 8.36 -20.52
CA CYS A 71 8.53 8.58 -21.82
C CYS A 71 9.31 9.59 -22.66
N VAL A 72 9.62 9.24 -23.90
CA VAL A 72 10.32 10.12 -24.85
C VAL A 72 9.52 10.18 -26.15
N GLU A 73 9.15 11.39 -26.54
CA GLU A 73 8.58 11.63 -27.87
C GLU A 73 9.71 11.78 -28.89
N VAL A 74 9.62 11.03 -29.98
CA VAL A 74 10.61 11.00 -31.05
C VAL A 74 9.96 11.42 -32.35
N LEU A 75 10.55 12.41 -33.01
CA LEU A 75 10.28 12.73 -34.40
C LEU A 75 11.23 11.91 -35.27
N ASN A 76 10.65 11.15 -36.19
CA ASN A 76 11.37 10.43 -37.21
C ASN A 76 11.26 11.22 -38.52
N ASP A 77 12.36 11.84 -38.94
CA ASP A 77 12.35 12.76 -40.08
C ASP A 77 12.16 12.04 -41.41
N LYS A 78 12.64 10.81 -41.52
CA LYS A 78 12.61 10.04 -42.77
C LYS A 78 11.18 9.60 -43.12
N HIS A 79 10.44 9.14 -42.13
CA HIS A 79 9.04 8.70 -42.30
C HIS A 79 8.04 9.79 -41.95
N MET A 80 8.52 10.96 -41.53
CA MET A 80 7.73 12.07 -40.99
C MET A 80 6.82 11.61 -39.86
N SER A 81 7.26 10.65 -39.04
CA SER A 81 6.44 10.00 -38.02
C SER A 81 6.70 10.56 -36.64
N GLN A 82 5.66 10.63 -35.81
CA GLN A 82 5.79 10.94 -34.39
C GLN A 82 5.51 9.68 -33.57
N LEU A 83 6.45 9.32 -32.71
CA LEU A 83 6.40 8.14 -31.87
C LEU A 83 6.54 8.52 -30.40
N LEU A 84 5.85 7.78 -29.53
CA LEU A 84 6.07 7.80 -28.09
C LEU A 84 6.80 6.51 -27.70
N ILE A 85 8.02 6.64 -27.22
CA ILE A 85 8.80 5.51 -26.69
C ILE A 85 8.72 5.54 -25.17
N ILE A 86 8.36 4.41 -24.58
CA ILE A 86 8.21 4.23 -23.14
C ILE A 86 9.27 3.22 -22.69
N PHE A 87 10.17 3.65 -21.84
CA PHE A 87 11.18 2.83 -21.20
C PHE A 87 10.75 2.54 -19.76
N HIS A 88 10.79 1.26 -19.37
CA HIS A 88 10.69 0.85 -17.98
C HIS A 88 12.10 0.60 -17.47
N VAL A 89 12.65 1.55 -16.72
CA VAL A 89 14.05 1.60 -16.31
C VAL A 89 14.17 1.23 -14.83
N ASN A 90 14.76 0.07 -14.56
CA ASN A 90 15.18 -0.27 -13.20
C ASN A 90 16.45 0.51 -12.85
N LEU A 91 16.32 1.51 -11.98
CA LEU A 91 17.42 2.38 -11.58
C LEU A 91 18.55 1.66 -10.82
N GLN A 92 18.32 0.45 -10.29
CA GLN A 92 19.33 -0.32 -9.58
C GLN A 92 20.27 -1.10 -10.52
N THR A 93 19.76 -1.50 -11.69
CA THR A 93 20.47 -2.35 -12.66
C THR A 93 20.85 -1.61 -13.94
N TYR A 94 20.33 -0.40 -14.15
CA TYR A 94 20.66 0.43 -15.30
C TYR A 94 22.14 0.91 -15.28
N PRO A 95 22.86 0.90 -16.42
CA PRO A 95 22.45 0.50 -17.77
C PRO A 95 22.85 -0.94 -18.13
N SER A 96 23.07 -1.83 -17.16
CA SER A 96 23.58 -3.19 -17.42
C SER A 96 22.51 -4.18 -17.87
N GLU A 97 21.25 -3.93 -17.55
CA GLU A 97 20.13 -4.80 -17.92
C GLU A 97 19.50 -4.38 -19.26
N LYS A 98 19.04 -5.39 -20.02
CA LYS A 98 18.36 -5.16 -21.31
C LYS A 98 16.97 -4.59 -21.10
N ILE A 99 16.68 -3.48 -21.76
CA ILE A 99 15.38 -2.81 -21.70
C ILE A 99 14.59 -3.16 -22.95
N ILE A 100 13.33 -3.55 -22.76
CA ILE A 100 12.38 -3.77 -23.86
C ILE A 100 11.40 -2.59 -23.87
N PRO A 101 11.60 -1.58 -24.75
CA PRO A 101 10.72 -0.42 -24.80
C PRO A 101 9.36 -0.74 -25.42
N GLU A 102 8.34 -0.01 -24.99
CA GLU A 102 7.09 0.09 -25.74
C GLU A 102 7.21 1.26 -26.73
N VAL A 103 6.72 1.05 -27.96
CA VAL A 103 6.67 2.11 -28.98
C VAL A 103 5.22 2.28 -29.39
N LYS A 104 4.71 3.50 -29.29
CA LYS A 104 3.35 3.87 -29.68
C LYS A 104 3.40 4.90 -30.79
N HIS A 105 2.58 4.70 -31.81
CA HIS A 105 2.41 5.67 -32.89
C HIS A 105 1.54 6.83 -32.39
N LEU A 106 1.99 8.07 -32.63
CA LEU A 106 1.20 9.26 -32.34
C LEU A 106 0.57 9.81 -33.62
N ASN A 107 1.36 10.05 -34.67
CA ASN A 107 0.88 10.65 -35.92
C ASN A 107 1.69 10.16 -37.14
N TYR A 108 1.06 10.30 -38.31
CA TYR A 108 1.60 10.04 -39.65
C TYR A 108 1.71 8.55 -40.03
N THR A 109 2.93 8.07 -40.32
CA THR A 109 3.18 6.72 -40.83
C THR A 109 3.48 5.76 -39.67
N ASP A 110 2.74 4.66 -39.58
CA ASP A 110 3.00 3.65 -38.54
C ASP A 110 4.24 2.81 -38.87
N ILE A 111 5.34 3.13 -38.19
CA ILE A 111 6.63 2.42 -38.24
C ILE A 111 6.96 1.75 -36.89
N THR A 112 5.96 1.58 -36.01
CA THR A 112 6.15 1.17 -34.60
C THR A 112 6.86 -0.16 -34.45
N ASN A 113 6.51 -1.16 -35.26
CA ASN A 113 7.12 -2.49 -35.20
C ASN A 113 8.59 -2.48 -35.64
N GLU A 114 8.89 -1.77 -36.73
CA GLU A 114 10.26 -1.64 -37.25
C GLU A 114 11.16 -0.94 -36.23
N VAL A 115 10.70 0.20 -35.70
CA VAL A 115 11.45 0.94 -34.68
C VAL A 115 11.61 0.10 -33.42
N LYS A 116 10.56 -0.59 -32.94
CA LYS A 116 10.62 -1.43 -31.75
C LYS A 116 11.63 -2.56 -31.90
N GLU A 117 11.62 -3.27 -33.03
CA GLU A 117 12.56 -4.35 -33.31
C GLU A 117 14.00 -3.83 -33.31
N ALA A 118 14.25 -2.72 -34.02
CA ALA A 118 15.58 -2.15 -34.16
C ALA A 118 16.16 -1.67 -32.82
N ILE A 119 15.40 -0.93 -32.01
CA ILE A 119 15.89 -0.42 -30.72
C ILE A 119 16.03 -1.51 -29.66
N THR A 120 15.20 -2.58 -29.71
CA THR A 120 15.31 -3.73 -28.77
C THR A 120 16.59 -4.54 -29.01
N ASN A 121 17.17 -4.45 -30.21
CA ASN A 121 18.42 -5.12 -30.55
C ASN A 121 19.68 -4.37 -30.08
N ILE A 122 19.53 -3.16 -29.52
CA ILE A 122 20.67 -2.44 -28.94
C ILE A 122 21.08 -3.12 -27.63
N GLU A 123 22.37 -3.35 -27.47
CA GLU A 123 22.95 -3.96 -26.28
C GLU A 123 23.15 -2.93 -25.14
N PRO A 124 23.00 -3.33 -23.87
CA PRO A 124 23.14 -2.43 -22.72
C PRO A 124 24.57 -1.89 -22.59
N GLY A 125 24.72 -0.62 -22.18
CA GLY A 125 26.02 0.03 -22.07
C GLY A 125 25.96 1.54 -21.85
N GLU A 126 27.09 2.23 -22.05
CA GLU A 126 27.11 3.70 -21.98
C GLU A 126 26.16 4.32 -23.01
N ASN A 127 25.42 5.35 -22.59
CA ASN A 127 24.44 6.04 -23.43
C ASN A 127 23.30 5.14 -23.97
N TYR A 128 22.97 4.05 -23.28
CA TYR A 128 22.02 3.04 -23.75
C TYR A 128 20.68 3.61 -24.26
N LEU A 129 19.97 4.38 -23.43
CA LEU A 129 18.69 5.00 -23.82
C LEU A 129 18.85 6.03 -24.94
N TRP A 130 19.94 6.81 -24.92
CA TRP A 130 20.21 7.79 -25.98
C TRP A 130 20.43 7.10 -27.33
N ASN A 131 21.18 6.00 -27.37
CA ASN A 131 21.41 5.23 -28.58
C ASN A 131 20.09 4.68 -29.15
N MET A 132 19.18 4.21 -28.28
CA MET A 132 17.83 3.80 -28.71
C MET A 132 17.02 4.95 -29.30
N VAL A 133 16.95 6.08 -28.59
CA VAL A 133 16.20 7.26 -29.04
C VAL A 133 16.74 7.79 -30.36
N LYS A 134 18.07 7.86 -30.49
CA LYS A 134 18.73 8.29 -31.71
C LYS A 134 18.42 7.36 -32.88
N LEU A 135 18.54 6.05 -32.69
CA LEU A 135 18.21 5.08 -33.73
C LEU A 135 16.75 5.18 -34.17
N ALA A 136 15.82 5.36 -33.24
CA ALA A 136 14.41 5.55 -33.56
C ALA A 136 14.12 6.83 -34.37
N SER A 137 14.92 7.89 -34.18
CA SER A 137 14.81 9.13 -34.94
C SER A 137 15.39 9.01 -36.34
N ASP A 138 16.49 8.26 -36.48
CA ASP A 138 17.25 8.09 -37.72
C ASP A 138 16.65 7.04 -38.69
N LEU A 139 15.85 6.09 -38.18
CA LEU A 139 15.30 4.95 -38.94
C LEU A 139 14.37 5.35 -40.08
#